data_AF-A0A5M3PTG8-F1
#
_entry.id   AF-A0A5M3PTG8-F1
#
_cell.length_a   1.000
_cell.length_b   1.000
_cell.length_c   1.000
_cell.angle_alpha   90.00
_cell.angle_beta   90.00
_cell.angle_gamma   90.00
#
_symmetry.space_group_name_H-M   'P 1'
#
loop_
_entity.id
_entity.type
_entity.pdbx_description
1 polymer ?
#
loop_
_entity_poly.entity_id
_entity_poly.type
_entity_poly.pdbx_seq_one_letter_code
_entity_poly.pdbx_strand_id
1 'polypeptide(L)'
;MESISGERLQTLLQTILQCRTPDEASQFLKREAKDGAEICFDAVDWKQLRSDIGQRDLKFPFIGWGTRTLHFGKCDFGDGDITFAGTFQGAVVFQDAHFGSGTLSFAGSSFDVFKFKGGSFSGQGKVLFNGARFYNNAEIQIQDLGEKRLSFGPFKKPGQADSCCVMQGPKFHFQIKASTGTSISFREAILNVGDLLLDFAGASNLSQVDFTKTEWRSGNVCVNGLRLGFPDHEGTKNHLRFTDANFEEVRRLRFDGLGMVSGHMIFAFTRFPERAITELNFSDLGPGEVVFKQAHFPGILEFSQKDGEVFTSELSFRGSTFKGPLFINGLKFGPVPNLVGTEFQKHLSLTDVEFGSQMTSKQKRQEPNRGAKLQRIKELAEANKDHGLALTCHAEEMRFNRFRRKGVGRFLADTLDLIYECTSNYGQSIALPMLWLIFTWAGFGLIYRYVFDSIESPLLFSFAWTFPFLPAAGVLRLIGFRNIFEDAEPALYALMAAQGLIAIALIFLIGLGFRNRFRI
;
A
#
# COMPACT_ATOMS: atom_id res chain seq x y z
N MET A 1 -46.13 -3.10 -25.63
CA MET A 1 -44.73 -2.67 -25.86
C MET A 1 -44.27 -3.43 -27.10
N GLU A 2 -43.77 -2.74 -28.13
CA GLU A 2 -43.27 -3.42 -29.34
C GLU A 2 -41.96 -4.14 -28.97
N SER A 3 -41.84 -5.42 -29.34
CA SER A 3 -40.62 -6.21 -29.17
C SER A 3 -40.12 -6.67 -30.53
N ILE A 4 -38.82 -6.48 -30.78
CA ILE A 4 -38.14 -6.85 -32.03
C ILE A 4 -37.11 -7.92 -31.70
N SER A 5 -37.24 -9.10 -32.30
CA SER A 5 -36.38 -10.26 -32.05
C SER A 5 -36.35 -11.19 -33.26
N GLY A 6 -35.54 -12.25 -33.19
CA GLY A 6 -35.47 -13.31 -34.20
C GLY A 6 -35.04 -12.80 -35.58
N GLU A 7 -35.63 -13.37 -36.64
CA GLU A 7 -35.29 -13.03 -38.03
C GLU A 7 -35.48 -11.54 -38.37
N ARG A 8 -36.54 -10.91 -37.84
CA ARG A 8 -36.78 -9.46 -38.04
C ARG A 8 -35.59 -8.64 -37.53
N LEU A 9 -35.02 -9.02 -36.39
CA LEU A 9 -33.82 -8.36 -35.85
C LEU A 9 -32.58 -8.70 -36.67
N GLN A 10 -32.41 -9.95 -37.11
CA GLN A 10 -31.28 -10.37 -37.96
C GLN A 10 -31.19 -9.50 -39.22
N THR A 11 -32.30 -9.34 -39.95
CA THR A 11 -32.36 -8.51 -41.17
C THR A 11 -32.12 -7.02 -40.88
N LEU A 12 -32.65 -6.52 -39.76
CA LEU A 12 -32.43 -5.15 -39.31
C LEU A 12 -30.93 -4.88 -39.08
N LEU A 13 -30.23 -5.80 -38.40
CA LEU A 13 -28.79 -5.66 -38.13
C LEU A 13 -27.95 -5.75 -39.40
N GLN A 14 -28.26 -6.69 -40.31
CA GLN A 14 -27.61 -6.78 -41.62
C GLN A 14 -27.68 -5.45 -42.37
N THR A 15 -28.88 -4.85 -42.40
CA THR A 15 -29.10 -3.56 -43.09
C THR A 15 -28.32 -2.44 -42.44
N ILE A 16 -28.36 -2.32 -41.11
CA ILE A 16 -27.63 -1.28 -40.36
C ILE A 16 -26.12 -1.37 -40.62
N LEU A 17 -25.56 -2.59 -40.67
CA LEU A 17 -24.12 -2.81 -40.91
C LEU A 17 -23.69 -2.48 -42.34
N GLN A 18 -24.63 -2.46 -43.29
CA GLN A 18 -24.38 -2.12 -44.70
C GLN A 18 -24.62 -0.63 -45.02
N CYS A 19 -25.23 0.13 -44.10
CA CYS A 19 -25.43 1.58 -44.26
C CYS A 19 -24.09 2.31 -44.43
N ARG A 20 -24.06 3.31 -45.32
CA ARG A 20 -22.82 4.05 -45.64
C ARG A 20 -22.52 5.14 -44.63
N THR A 21 -23.56 5.69 -44.00
CA THR A 21 -23.42 6.78 -43.03
C THR A 21 -24.19 6.49 -41.74
N PRO A 22 -23.76 7.05 -40.60
CA PRO A 22 -24.50 6.93 -39.35
C PRO A 22 -25.91 7.53 -39.40
N ASP A 23 -26.12 8.57 -40.22
CA ASP A 23 -27.42 9.21 -40.40
C ASP A 23 -28.40 8.27 -41.13
N GLU A 24 -27.93 7.57 -42.16
CA GLU A 24 -28.72 6.58 -42.90
C GLU A 24 -29.18 5.45 -41.96
N ALA A 25 -28.26 4.89 -41.19
CA ALA A 25 -28.55 3.84 -40.20
C ALA A 25 -29.53 4.33 -39.11
N SER A 26 -29.36 5.57 -38.63
CA SER A 26 -30.27 6.16 -37.63
C SER A 26 -31.68 6.39 -38.17
N GLN A 27 -31.80 6.84 -39.43
CA GLN A 27 -33.10 7.01 -40.08
C GLN A 27 -33.79 5.66 -40.32
N PHE A 28 -33.04 4.65 -40.74
CA PHE A 28 -33.55 3.30 -40.92
C PHE A 28 -34.07 2.71 -39.61
N LEU A 29 -33.27 2.78 -38.53
CA LEU A 29 -33.67 2.30 -37.20
C LEU A 29 -34.97 2.96 -36.72
N LYS A 30 -35.15 4.26 -36.95
CA LYS A 30 -36.38 4.99 -36.57
C LYS A 30 -37.62 4.51 -37.33
N ARG A 31 -37.47 4.05 -38.57
CA ARG A 31 -38.59 3.52 -39.38
C ARG A 31 -38.97 2.12 -38.94
N GLU A 32 -37.97 1.27 -38.67
CA GLU A 32 -38.17 -0.14 -38.40
C GLU A 32 -38.49 -0.47 -36.93
N ALA A 33 -38.07 0.40 -36.00
CA ALA A 33 -38.28 0.23 -34.58
C ALA A 33 -38.81 1.52 -33.96
N LYS A 34 -40.00 1.50 -33.33
CA LYS A 34 -40.52 2.67 -32.62
C LYS A 34 -39.66 3.03 -31.40
N ASP A 35 -39.63 4.30 -31.04
CA ASP A 35 -39.02 4.71 -29.76
C ASP A 35 -39.74 4.03 -28.59
N GLY A 36 -38.97 3.60 -27.58
CA GLY A 36 -39.47 2.81 -26.45
C GLY A 36 -39.70 1.33 -26.73
N ALA A 37 -39.42 0.85 -27.96
CA ALA A 37 -39.44 -0.59 -28.25
C ALA A 37 -38.34 -1.35 -27.51
N GLU A 38 -38.58 -2.63 -27.29
CA GLU A 38 -37.60 -3.58 -26.76
C GLU A 38 -36.95 -4.34 -27.93
N ILE A 39 -35.63 -4.39 -27.98
CA ILE A 39 -34.87 -5.11 -28.99
C ILE A 39 -34.10 -6.24 -28.30
N CYS A 40 -34.50 -7.48 -28.57
CA CYS A 40 -33.96 -8.67 -27.92
C CYS A 40 -33.04 -9.44 -28.88
N PHE A 41 -31.74 -9.42 -28.58
CA PHE A 41 -30.67 -10.01 -29.38
C PHE A 41 -30.42 -11.50 -29.09
N ASP A 42 -31.14 -12.09 -28.15
CA ASP A 42 -30.94 -13.47 -27.68
C ASP A 42 -30.97 -14.53 -28.79
N ALA A 43 -31.77 -14.29 -29.84
CA ALA A 43 -31.93 -15.20 -30.98
C ALA A 43 -31.09 -14.80 -32.21
N VAL A 44 -30.23 -13.78 -32.09
CA VAL A 44 -29.37 -13.33 -33.19
C VAL A 44 -28.21 -14.31 -33.36
N ASP A 45 -28.08 -14.87 -34.57
CA ASP A 45 -26.91 -15.66 -34.93
C ASP A 45 -25.81 -14.71 -35.42
N TRP A 46 -24.90 -14.37 -34.51
CA TRP A 46 -23.79 -13.46 -34.79
C TRP A 46 -22.75 -14.05 -35.75
N LYS A 47 -22.63 -15.39 -35.84
CA LYS A 47 -21.72 -16.05 -36.78
C LYS A 47 -22.30 -16.00 -38.19
N GLN A 48 -23.60 -16.29 -38.32
CA GLN A 48 -24.33 -16.14 -39.57
C GLN A 48 -24.33 -14.68 -40.02
N LEU A 49 -24.54 -13.72 -39.12
CA LEU A 49 -24.51 -12.29 -39.44
C LEU A 49 -23.17 -11.87 -40.09
N ARG A 50 -22.04 -12.36 -39.56
CA ARG A 50 -20.71 -12.13 -40.14
C ARG A 50 -20.58 -12.75 -41.54
N SER A 51 -21.12 -13.95 -41.74
CA SER A 51 -21.15 -14.62 -43.04
C SER A 51 -21.98 -13.83 -44.06
N ASP A 52 -23.17 -13.34 -43.67
CA ASP A 52 -24.10 -12.65 -44.55
C ASP A 52 -23.56 -11.32 -45.06
N ILE A 53 -22.85 -10.57 -44.21
CA ILE A 53 -22.22 -9.30 -44.59
C ILE A 53 -20.82 -9.51 -45.22
N GLY A 54 -20.29 -10.74 -45.17
CA GLY A 54 -18.95 -11.07 -45.67
C GLY A 54 -17.80 -10.39 -44.89
N GLN A 55 -18.00 -10.08 -43.61
CA GLN A 55 -17.00 -9.40 -42.78
C GLN A 55 -16.76 -10.17 -41.48
N ARG A 56 -15.47 -10.38 -41.17
CA ARG A 56 -15.08 -10.97 -39.88
C ARG A 56 -15.43 -10.06 -38.72
N ASP A 57 -15.33 -8.74 -38.86
CA ASP A 57 -15.54 -7.77 -37.79
C ASP A 57 -16.89 -7.06 -37.96
N LEU A 58 -17.60 -6.85 -36.85
CA LEU A 58 -18.90 -6.17 -36.84
C LEU A 58 -18.70 -4.74 -36.32
N LYS A 59 -18.78 -3.76 -37.21
CA LYS A 59 -18.58 -2.34 -36.88
C LYS A 59 -19.88 -1.58 -37.07
N PHE A 60 -20.66 -1.46 -35.99
CA PHE A 60 -21.88 -0.66 -36.03
C PHE A 60 -21.54 0.82 -36.17
N PRO A 61 -22.23 1.56 -37.06
CA PRO A 61 -22.06 3.01 -37.15
C PRO A 61 -22.53 3.67 -35.85
N PHE A 62 -21.98 4.85 -35.55
CA PHE A 62 -22.36 5.62 -34.36
C PHE A 62 -23.80 6.14 -34.49
N ILE A 63 -24.78 5.42 -33.97
CA ILE A 63 -26.21 5.76 -34.12
C ILE A 63 -26.87 6.11 -32.79
N GLY A 64 -27.96 6.88 -32.89
CA GLY A 64 -28.84 7.13 -31.75
C GLY A 64 -29.90 6.05 -31.64
N TRP A 65 -29.79 5.21 -30.61
CA TRP A 65 -30.74 4.14 -30.32
C TRP A 65 -32.03 4.65 -29.64
N GLY A 66 -32.06 5.93 -29.26
CA GLY A 66 -33.21 6.58 -28.63
C GLY A 66 -33.56 5.91 -27.30
N THR A 67 -34.85 5.92 -26.96
CA THR A 67 -35.40 5.34 -25.71
C THR A 67 -35.62 3.82 -25.78
N ARG A 68 -35.14 3.16 -26.85
CA ARG A 68 -35.29 1.71 -27.04
C ARG A 68 -34.42 0.96 -26.03
N THR A 69 -34.95 -0.13 -25.50
CA THR A 69 -34.21 -1.00 -24.57
C THR A 69 -33.57 -2.14 -25.35
N LEU A 70 -32.27 -2.38 -25.13
CA LEU A 70 -31.51 -3.41 -25.83
C LEU A 70 -31.15 -4.54 -24.86
N HIS A 71 -31.59 -5.75 -25.16
CA HIS A 71 -31.37 -6.95 -24.36
C HIS A 71 -30.47 -7.94 -25.09
N PHE A 72 -29.34 -8.30 -24.48
CA PHE A 72 -28.36 -9.27 -24.96
C PHE A 72 -28.25 -10.41 -23.95
N GLY A 73 -29.23 -11.31 -23.95
CA GLY A 73 -29.24 -12.51 -23.12
C GLY A 73 -28.55 -13.68 -23.82
N LYS A 74 -27.58 -14.31 -23.16
CA LYS A 74 -26.91 -15.56 -23.59
C LYS A 74 -26.36 -15.53 -25.03
N CYS A 75 -26.03 -14.35 -25.53
CA CYS A 75 -25.49 -14.16 -26.88
C CYS A 75 -24.04 -14.68 -26.96
N ASP A 76 -23.70 -15.43 -28.01
CA ASP A 76 -22.32 -15.75 -28.39
C ASP A 76 -21.90 -14.85 -29.56
N PHE A 77 -21.01 -13.93 -29.28
CA PHE A 77 -20.51 -12.94 -30.24
C PHE A 77 -19.36 -13.46 -31.11
N GLY A 78 -18.77 -14.62 -30.78
CA GLY A 78 -17.65 -15.23 -31.49
C GLY A 78 -16.34 -14.43 -31.42
N ASP A 79 -15.40 -14.76 -32.30
CA ASP A 79 -13.98 -14.32 -32.25
C ASP A 79 -13.67 -13.02 -33.00
N GLY A 80 -14.61 -12.47 -33.77
CA GLY A 80 -14.39 -11.23 -34.53
C GLY A 80 -14.55 -9.99 -33.66
N ASP A 81 -13.92 -8.89 -34.07
CA ASP A 81 -14.08 -7.61 -33.35
C ASP A 81 -15.53 -7.14 -33.44
N ILE A 82 -15.98 -6.46 -32.38
CA ILE A 82 -17.29 -5.83 -32.29
C ILE A 82 -17.13 -4.41 -31.81
N THR A 83 -17.59 -3.46 -32.62
CA THR A 83 -17.75 -2.07 -32.23
C THR A 83 -19.23 -1.78 -32.14
N PHE A 84 -19.71 -1.47 -30.94
CA PHE A 84 -21.10 -1.10 -30.67
C PHE A 84 -21.13 0.33 -30.14
N ALA A 85 -21.04 1.29 -31.07
CA ALA A 85 -20.91 2.71 -30.73
C ALA A 85 -22.24 3.44 -30.93
N GLY A 86 -22.61 4.33 -30.00
CA GLY A 86 -23.84 5.11 -30.16
C GLY A 86 -24.29 5.87 -28.93
N THR A 87 -25.49 6.45 -29.02
CA THR A 87 -26.18 7.08 -27.89
C THR A 87 -27.41 6.26 -27.50
N PHE A 88 -27.48 5.87 -26.23
CA PHE A 88 -28.48 4.97 -25.67
C PHE A 88 -29.24 5.69 -24.55
N GLN A 89 -30.49 6.10 -24.82
CA GLN A 89 -31.36 6.70 -23.80
C GLN A 89 -32.21 5.65 -23.10
N GLY A 90 -32.48 4.52 -23.74
CA GLY A 90 -33.04 3.33 -23.09
C GLY A 90 -31.96 2.48 -22.42
N ALA A 91 -32.38 1.43 -21.71
CA ALA A 91 -31.45 0.56 -21.01
C ALA A 91 -30.72 -0.39 -21.98
N VAL A 92 -29.42 -0.59 -21.75
CA VAL A 92 -28.62 -1.60 -22.45
C VAL A 92 -28.26 -2.68 -21.43
N VAL A 93 -28.72 -3.91 -21.67
CA VAL A 93 -28.63 -5.02 -20.73
C VAL A 93 -27.94 -6.21 -21.39
N PHE A 94 -26.76 -6.57 -20.90
CA PHE A 94 -26.11 -7.85 -21.19
C PHE A 94 -26.32 -8.79 -20.02
N GLN A 95 -26.75 -10.02 -20.33
CA GLN A 95 -26.91 -11.09 -19.36
C GLN A 95 -26.28 -12.37 -19.89
N ASP A 96 -25.25 -12.87 -19.21
CA ASP A 96 -24.55 -14.12 -19.52
C ASP A 96 -24.03 -14.19 -20.97
N ALA A 97 -23.64 -13.04 -21.54
CA ALA A 97 -23.11 -12.95 -22.89
C ALA A 97 -21.65 -13.45 -22.97
N HIS A 98 -21.31 -14.12 -24.07
CA HIS A 98 -19.96 -14.61 -24.34
C HIS A 98 -19.30 -13.83 -25.47
N PHE A 99 -18.09 -13.34 -25.24
CA PHE A 99 -17.26 -12.67 -26.23
C PHE A 99 -15.97 -13.47 -26.46
N GLY A 100 -15.71 -13.84 -27.72
CA GLY A 100 -14.53 -14.58 -28.12
C GLY A 100 -13.24 -13.76 -28.06
N SER A 101 -12.23 -14.18 -28.81
CA SER A 101 -10.88 -13.59 -28.82
C SER A 101 -10.78 -12.13 -29.29
N GLY A 102 -11.76 -11.64 -30.06
CA GLY A 102 -11.81 -10.28 -30.60
C GLY A 102 -11.93 -9.16 -29.55
N THR A 103 -11.91 -7.92 -30.04
CA THR A 103 -12.06 -6.70 -29.26
C THR A 103 -13.53 -6.28 -29.20
N LEU A 104 -14.02 -6.00 -27.99
CA LEU A 104 -15.31 -5.36 -27.75
C LEU A 104 -15.08 -3.87 -27.49
N SER A 105 -15.71 -3.00 -28.29
CA SER A 105 -15.56 -1.56 -28.18
C SER A 105 -16.90 -0.82 -28.10
N PHE A 106 -17.06 -0.06 -27.04
CA PHE A 106 -18.11 0.94 -26.82
C PHE A 106 -17.53 2.36 -26.85
N ALA A 107 -16.36 2.56 -27.43
CA ALA A 107 -15.62 3.81 -27.34
C ALA A 107 -16.44 5.02 -27.85
N GLY A 108 -16.46 6.10 -27.06
CA GLY A 108 -17.20 7.33 -27.33
C GLY A 108 -18.71 7.23 -27.18
N SER A 109 -19.25 6.10 -26.70
CA SER A 109 -20.70 5.90 -26.53
C SER A 109 -21.25 6.61 -25.31
N SER A 110 -22.55 6.84 -25.27
CA SER A 110 -23.24 7.37 -24.10
C SER A 110 -24.40 6.48 -23.68
N PHE A 111 -24.43 6.08 -22.42
CA PHE A 111 -25.44 5.20 -21.83
C PHE A 111 -26.20 5.93 -20.72
N ASP A 112 -27.52 5.89 -20.80
CA ASP A 112 -28.36 6.29 -19.68
C ASP A 112 -28.32 5.21 -18.58
N VAL A 113 -28.79 4.01 -18.91
CA VAL A 113 -28.72 2.83 -18.03
C VAL A 113 -27.91 1.73 -18.72
N PHE A 114 -26.85 1.25 -18.05
CA PHE A 114 -25.99 0.19 -18.56
C PHE A 114 -25.90 -0.95 -17.54
N LYS A 115 -26.26 -2.16 -17.95
CA LYS A 115 -26.17 -3.36 -17.12
C LYS A 115 -25.41 -4.43 -17.88
N PHE A 116 -24.32 -4.91 -17.31
CA PHE A 116 -23.56 -6.03 -17.83
C PHE A 116 -23.42 -7.05 -16.72
N LYS A 117 -24.10 -8.19 -16.83
CA LYS A 117 -24.13 -9.22 -15.76
C LYS A 117 -23.75 -10.57 -16.32
N GLY A 118 -22.81 -11.24 -15.66
CA GLY A 118 -22.48 -12.64 -15.96
C GLY A 118 -21.67 -12.85 -17.24
N GLY A 119 -21.31 -11.78 -17.96
CA GLY A 119 -20.60 -11.93 -19.22
C GLY A 119 -19.18 -12.49 -19.06
N SER A 120 -18.75 -13.25 -20.06
CA SER A 120 -17.44 -13.93 -20.10
C SER A 120 -16.67 -13.59 -21.37
N PHE A 121 -15.34 -13.61 -21.25
CA PHE A 121 -14.42 -13.22 -22.30
C PHE A 121 -13.35 -14.30 -22.49
N SER A 122 -12.97 -14.58 -23.74
CA SER A 122 -11.84 -15.47 -24.05
C SER A 122 -10.77 -14.77 -24.89
N GLY A 123 -9.54 -15.30 -24.87
CA GLY A 123 -8.39 -14.78 -25.62
C GLY A 123 -7.88 -13.39 -25.18
N GLN A 124 -6.92 -12.84 -25.93
CA GLN A 124 -6.13 -11.64 -25.56
C GLN A 124 -6.65 -10.30 -26.12
N GLY A 125 -7.92 -10.24 -26.54
CA GLY A 125 -8.54 -9.01 -27.05
C GLY A 125 -8.68 -7.88 -26.01
N LYS A 126 -9.38 -6.81 -26.39
CA LYS A 126 -9.63 -5.66 -25.49
C LYS A 126 -11.12 -5.47 -25.23
N VAL A 127 -11.43 -4.88 -24.08
CA VAL A 127 -12.77 -4.36 -23.74
C VAL A 127 -12.61 -2.85 -23.54
N LEU A 128 -13.18 -2.06 -24.45
CA LEU A 128 -12.92 -0.62 -24.55
C LEU A 128 -14.18 0.18 -24.27
N PHE A 129 -14.14 0.97 -23.21
CA PHE A 129 -15.11 2.01 -22.86
C PHE A 129 -14.47 3.41 -22.94
N ASN A 130 -13.41 3.56 -23.73
CA ASN A 130 -12.67 4.81 -23.83
C ASN A 130 -13.61 5.97 -24.22
N GLY A 131 -13.58 7.08 -23.48
CA GLY A 131 -14.44 8.23 -23.72
C GLY A 131 -15.95 7.97 -23.58
N ALA A 132 -16.35 6.81 -23.05
CA ALA A 132 -17.75 6.50 -22.84
C ALA A 132 -18.34 7.36 -21.70
N ARG A 133 -19.65 7.62 -21.76
CA ARG A 133 -20.39 8.37 -20.74
C ARG A 133 -21.49 7.50 -20.16
N PHE A 134 -21.58 7.45 -18.83
CA PHE A 134 -22.65 6.79 -18.09
C PHE A 134 -23.36 7.86 -17.27
N TYR A 135 -24.68 8.00 -17.38
CA TYR A 135 -25.42 9.12 -16.76
C TYR A 135 -26.26 8.76 -15.53
N ASN A 136 -26.83 7.56 -15.49
CA ASN A 136 -27.64 7.08 -14.37
C ASN A 136 -27.02 5.85 -13.74
N ASN A 137 -27.67 4.70 -13.85
CA ASN A 137 -27.23 3.47 -13.21
C ASN A 137 -26.34 2.68 -14.18
N ALA A 138 -25.11 2.44 -13.77
CA ALA A 138 -24.20 1.54 -14.45
C ALA A 138 -23.75 0.42 -13.51
N GLU A 139 -24.02 -0.81 -13.92
CA GLU A 139 -23.63 -2.02 -13.21
C GLU A 139 -22.87 -2.94 -14.16
N ILE A 140 -21.59 -3.17 -13.87
CA ILE A 140 -20.69 -3.99 -14.67
C ILE A 140 -20.18 -5.12 -13.78
N GLN A 141 -20.73 -6.31 -13.96
CA GLN A 141 -20.36 -7.54 -13.26
C GLN A 141 -19.87 -8.55 -14.29
N ILE A 142 -18.55 -8.62 -14.42
CA ILE A 142 -17.86 -9.53 -15.33
C ILE A 142 -17.66 -10.85 -14.58
N GLN A 143 -18.17 -11.95 -15.17
CA GLN A 143 -18.00 -13.28 -14.61
C GLN A 143 -16.56 -13.76 -14.80
N ASP A 144 -16.02 -13.59 -16.00
CA ASP A 144 -14.63 -13.90 -16.33
C ASP A 144 -14.12 -12.96 -17.41
N LEU A 145 -13.11 -12.14 -17.10
CA LEU A 145 -12.47 -11.23 -18.06
C LEU A 145 -11.50 -11.98 -19.01
N GLY A 146 -11.18 -13.24 -18.72
CA GLY A 146 -10.15 -13.98 -19.43
C GLY A 146 -8.84 -13.19 -19.44
N GLU A 147 -8.10 -13.24 -20.55
CA GLU A 147 -6.83 -12.50 -20.72
C GLU A 147 -7.01 -11.08 -21.29
N LYS A 148 -8.25 -10.57 -21.34
CA LYS A 148 -8.53 -9.30 -22.00
C LYS A 148 -8.04 -8.10 -21.19
N ARG A 149 -7.69 -7.03 -21.90
CA ARG A 149 -7.39 -5.72 -21.31
C ARG A 149 -8.64 -4.85 -21.26
N LEU A 150 -8.94 -4.29 -20.10
CA LEU A 150 -10.08 -3.41 -19.89
C LEU A 150 -9.64 -1.94 -19.80
N SER A 151 -10.31 -1.05 -20.53
CA SER A 151 -9.93 0.37 -20.58
C SER A 151 -11.14 1.31 -20.57
N PHE A 152 -11.13 2.25 -19.64
CA PHE A 152 -12.00 3.42 -19.53
C PHE A 152 -11.19 4.71 -19.78
N GLY A 153 -10.13 4.61 -20.60
CA GLY A 153 -9.21 5.71 -20.86
C GLY A 153 -9.79 6.83 -21.74
N PRO A 154 -8.96 7.82 -22.14
CA PRO A 154 -9.38 8.83 -23.10
C PRO A 154 -9.64 8.21 -24.48
N PHE A 155 -10.56 8.83 -25.22
CA PHE A 155 -10.86 8.52 -26.61
C PHE A 155 -10.58 9.73 -27.49
N LYS A 156 -9.76 9.51 -28.52
CA LYS A 156 -9.37 10.51 -29.51
C LYS A 156 -10.17 10.32 -30.79
N LYS A 157 -10.97 11.32 -31.17
CA LYS A 157 -11.46 11.45 -32.54
C LYS A 157 -10.51 12.37 -33.32
N PRO A 158 -10.11 12.03 -34.55
CA PRO A 158 -9.29 12.92 -35.38
C PRO A 158 -9.93 14.31 -35.48
N GLY A 159 -9.19 15.36 -35.14
CA GLY A 159 -9.65 16.76 -35.22
C GLY A 159 -10.55 17.24 -34.07
N GLN A 160 -10.78 16.44 -33.01
CA GLN A 160 -11.49 16.85 -31.80
C GLN A 160 -10.62 16.72 -30.56
N ALA A 161 -10.96 17.47 -29.52
CA ALA A 161 -10.34 17.32 -28.21
C ALA A 161 -10.59 15.92 -27.63
N ASP A 162 -9.64 15.43 -26.84
CA ASP A 162 -9.73 14.14 -26.16
C ASP A 162 -10.98 14.10 -25.29
N SER A 163 -11.78 13.04 -25.46
CA SER A 163 -12.95 12.79 -24.63
C SER A 163 -12.59 11.79 -23.54
N CYS A 164 -12.67 12.22 -22.28
CA CYS A 164 -12.50 11.35 -21.12
C CYS A 164 -13.73 10.46 -20.91
N CYS A 165 -13.52 9.32 -20.27
CA CYS A 165 -14.64 8.51 -19.77
C CYS A 165 -15.28 9.24 -18.59
N VAL A 166 -16.60 9.34 -18.58
CA VAL A 166 -17.36 10.02 -17.51
C VAL A 166 -18.38 9.05 -16.94
N MET A 167 -18.36 8.87 -15.63
CA MET A 167 -19.36 8.12 -14.88
C MET A 167 -20.09 9.12 -13.99
N GLN A 168 -21.38 9.27 -14.23
CA GLN A 168 -22.26 10.14 -13.47
C GLN A 168 -23.52 9.36 -13.10
N GLY A 169 -24.11 9.71 -11.97
CA GLY A 169 -25.37 9.12 -11.53
C GLY A 169 -25.36 8.71 -10.05
N PRO A 170 -26.45 8.09 -9.57
CA PRO A 170 -26.55 7.73 -8.16
C PRO A 170 -25.63 6.56 -7.78
N LYS A 171 -25.36 5.63 -8.71
CA LYS A 171 -24.58 4.42 -8.42
C LYS A 171 -23.78 3.94 -9.63
N PHE A 172 -22.50 3.64 -9.37
CA PHE A 172 -21.66 2.86 -10.28
C PHE A 172 -21.06 1.66 -9.54
N HIS A 173 -21.41 0.47 -9.99
CA HIS A 173 -20.89 -0.78 -9.44
C HIS A 173 -20.12 -1.53 -10.52
N PHE A 174 -18.83 -1.72 -10.27
CA PHE A 174 -17.94 -2.52 -11.08
C PHE A 174 -17.43 -3.71 -10.27
N GLN A 175 -17.52 -4.91 -10.84
CA GLN A 175 -17.05 -6.14 -10.21
C GLN A 175 -16.46 -7.08 -11.26
N ILE A 176 -15.30 -7.66 -10.93
CA ILE A 176 -14.71 -8.79 -11.66
C ILE A 176 -14.66 -10.00 -10.74
N LYS A 177 -15.33 -11.09 -11.13
CA LYS A 177 -15.34 -12.35 -10.38
C LYS A 177 -14.18 -13.29 -10.73
N ALA A 178 -13.67 -13.22 -11.95
CA ALA A 178 -12.47 -13.92 -12.39
C ALA A 178 -11.76 -13.12 -13.48
N SER A 179 -10.43 -13.16 -13.48
CA SER A 179 -9.59 -12.63 -14.55
C SER A 179 -8.24 -13.32 -14.51
N THR A 180 -7.84 -13.90 -15.64
CA THR A 180 -6.43 -14.28 -15.90
C THR A 180 -5.65 -13.14 -16.55
N GLY A 181 -6.37 -12.14 -17.05
CA GLY A 181 -5.89 -10.96 -17.71
C GLY A 181 -5.34 -9.94 -16.74
N THR A 182 -4.54 -9.05 -17.31
CA THR A 182 -3.44 -8.48 -16.54
C THR A 182 -3.54 -6.96 -16.41
N SER A 183 -4.37 -6.29 -17.23
CA SER A 183 -4.42 -4.82 -17.24
C SER A 183 -5.83 -4.23 -17.22
N ILE A 184 -6.03 -3.30 -16.28
CA ILE A 184 -7.23 -2.46 -16.17
C ILE A 184 -6.81 -0.99 -16.10
N SER A 185 -7.44 -0.13 -16.90
CA SER A 185 -7.12 1.30 -16.92
C SER A 185 -8.37 2.16 -16.80
N PHE A 186 -8.31 3.15 -15.91
CA PHE A 186 -9.26 4.25 -15.75
C PHE A 186 -8.58 5.60 -16.00
N ARG A 187 -7.46 5.62 -16.72
CA ARG A 187 -6.68 6.84 -16.96
C ARG A 187 -7.57 7.99 -17.43
N GLU A 188 -7.44 9.16 -16.80
CA GLU A 188 -8.18 10.39 -17.12
C GLU A 188 -9.71 10.26 -16.98
N ALA A 189 -10.23 9.21 -16.33
CA ALA A 189 -11.66 9.07 -16.10
C ALA A 189 -12.17 10.02 -15.01
N ILE A 190 -13.41 10.48 -15.19
CA ILE A 190 -14.14 11.31 -14.22
C ILE A 190 -15.23 10.45 -13.58
N LEU A 191 -15.16 10.31 -12.26
CA LEU A 191 -16.01 9.46 -11.44
C LEU A 191 -16.86 10.34 -10.52
N ASN A 192 -17.99 10.80 -11.03
CA ASN A 192 -18.92 11.71 -10.37
C ASN A 192 -20.22 11.00 -9.96
N VAL A 193 -20.13 10.07 -9.02
CA VAL A 193 -21.24 9.18 -8.66
C VAL A 193 -21.58 9.26 -7.17
N GLY A 194 -22.85 9.04 -6.81
CA GLY A 194 -23.26 9.02 -5.40
C GLY A 194 -22.52 7.94 -4.61
N ASP A 195 -22.70 6.68 -5.02
CA ASP A 195 -22.02 5.51 -4.49
C ASP A 195 -21.17 4.81 -5.56
N LEU A 196 -19.86 4.71 -5.29
CA LEU A 196 -18.88 4.05 -6.13
C LEU A 196 -18.34 2.79 -5.48
N LEU A 197 -18.56 1.65 -6.13
CA LEU A 197 -17.99 0.36 -5.74
C LEU A 197 -17.16 -0.20 -6.88
N LEU A 198 -15.85 -0.37 -6.65
CA LEU A 198 -14.94 -1.07 -7.54
C LEU A 198 -14.43 -2.34 -6.85
N ASP A 199 -14.93 -3.50 -7.24
CA ASP A 199 -14.60 -4.80 -6.67
C ASP A 199 -13.70 -5.62 -7.62
N PHE A 200 -12.46 -5.80 -7.20
CA PHE A 200 -11.43 -6.55 -7.91
C PHE A 200 -11.11 -7.89 -7.24
N ALA A 201 -11.86 -8.32 -6.22
CA ALA A 201 -11.53 -9.49 -5.43
C ALA A 201 -11.34 -10.78 -6.25
N GLY A 202 -12.03 -10.91 -7.40
CA GLY A 202 -11.87 -12.03 -8.32
C GLY A 202 -10.70 -11.88 -9.32
N ALA A 203 -10.13 -10.68 -9.48
CA ALA A 203 -9.05 -10.38 -10.41
C ALA A 203 -7.67 -10.53 -9.72
N SER A 204 -7.32 -11.78 -9.39
CA SER A 204 -6.13 -12.08 -8.56
C SER A 204 -4.78 -11.95 -9.27
N ASN A 205 -4.76 -11.86 -10.61
CA ASN A 205 -3.53 -11.82 -11.40
C ASN A 205 -3.33 -10.51 -12.17
N LEU A 206 -3.79 -9.39 -11.63
CA LEU A 206 -3.58 -8.08 -12.25
C LEU A 206 -2.10 -7.69 -12.18
N SER A 207 -1.48 -7.40 -13.33
CA SER A 207 -0.12 -6.85 -13.41
C SER A 207 -0.14 -5.32 -13.48
N GLN A 208 -1.16 -4.71 -14.07
CA GLN A 208 -1.26 -3.26 -14.21
C GLN A 208 -2.67 -2.74 -13.91
N VAL A 209 -2.76 -1.81 -12.96
CA VAL A 209 -3.97 -1.03 -12.72
C VAL A 209 -3.63 0.46 -12.72
N ASP A 210 -4.26 1.24 -13.61
CA ASP A 210 -3.91 2.65 -13.84
C ASP A 210 -5.09 3.59 -13.60
N PHE A 211 -4.99 4.42 -12.57
CA PHE A 211 -5.88 5.54 -12.23
C PHE A 211 -5.17 6.90 -12.39
N THR A 212 -4.21 7.00 -13.31
CA THR A 212 -3.51 8.27 -13.57
C THR A 212 -4.48 9.35 -14.03
N LYS A 213 -4.40 10.55 -13.43
CA LYS A 213 -5.22 11.75 -13.74
C LYS A 213 -6.72 11.56 -13.60
N THR A 214 -7.16 10.64 -12.76
CA THR A 214 -8.60 10.46 -12.48
C THR A 214 -9.13 11.54 -11.54
N GLU A 215 -10.35 11.99 -11.80
CA GLU A 215 -11.10 12.87 -10.88
C GLU A 215 -12.21 12.07 -10.18
N TRP A 216 -12.25 12.14 -8.85
CA TRP A 216 -13.22 11.43 -8.02
C TRP A 216 -14.07 12.45 -7.27
N ARG A 217 -15.35 12.48 -7.59
CA ARG A 217 -16.36 13.38 -7.02
C ARG A 217 -17.51 12.53 -6.52
N SER A 218 -17.30 11.80 -5.44
CA SER A 218 -18.24 10.76 -5.01
C SER A 218 -18.57 10.83 -3.53
N GLY A 219 -19.81 10.49 -3.16
CA GLY A 219 -20.20 10.44 -1.76
C GLY A 219 -19.39 9.37 -1.01
N ASN A 220 -19.54 8.12 -1.44
CA ASN A 220 -18.84 6.98 -0.86
C ASN A 220 -18.04 6.26 -1.95
N VAL A 221 -16.74 6.06 -1.71
CA VAL A 221 -15.85 5.29 -2.59
C VAL A 221 -15.33 4.09 -1.84
N CYS A 222 -15.63 2.92 -2.38
CA CYS A 222 -15.16 1.63 -1.86
C CYS A 222 -14.43 0.88 -2.97
N VAL A 223 -13.15 0.57 -2.74
CA VAL A 223 -12.32 -0.23 -3.64
C VAL A 223 -11.93 -1.51 -2.92
N ASN A 224 -12.39 -2.66 -3.41
CA ASN A 224 -12.25 -3.94 -2.74
C ASN A 224 -11.33 -4.89 -3.51
N GLY A 225 -10.52 -5.65 -2.77
CA GLY A 225 -9.79 -6.80 -3.29
C GLY A 225 -8.77 -6.47 -4.39
N LEU A 226 -8.30 -5.23 -4.44
CA LEU A 226 -7.34 -4.80 -5.44
C LEU A 226 -5.95 -5.37 -5.12
N ARG A 227 -5.64 -6.50 -5.75
CA ARG A 227 -4.39 -7.25 -5.54
C ARG A 227 -3.56 -7.34 -6.83
N LEU A 228 -2.30 -6.94 -6.74
CA LEU A 228 -1.33 -7.17 -7.82
C LEU A 228 -0.77 -8.60 -7.76
N GLY A 229 -0.80 -9.30 -8.89
CA GLY A 229 -0.41 -10.70 -9.03
C GLY A 229 1.09 -10.93 -9.21
N PHE A 230 1.45 -11.98 -9.94
CA PHE A 230 2.83 -12.23 -10.37
C PHE A 230 3.17 -11.41 -11.62
N PRO A 231 4.45 -11.09 -11.86
CA PRO A 231 4.86 -10.47 -13.10
C PRO A 231 4.66 -11.44 -14.27
N ASP A 232 3.98 -10.98 -15.33
CA ASP A 232 3.64 -11.81 -16.50
C ASP A 232 4.87 -12.29 -17.29
N HIS A 233 5.99 -11.55 -17.21
CA HIS A 233 7.26 -11.84 -17.88
C HIS A 233 8.47 -11.45 -17.02
N GLU A 234 9.60 -12.14 -17.20
CA GLU A 234 10.88 -11.78 -16.57
C GLU A 234 11.23 -10.32 -16.87
N GLY A 235 11.11 -9.45 -15.85
CA GLY A 235 11.53 -8.04 -15.90
C GLY A 235 10.42 -7.00 -15.92
N THR A 236 9.17 -7.34 -16.24
CA THR A 236 8.04 -6.39 -16.12
C THR A 236 7.52 -6.36 -14.70
N LYS A 237 7.69 -5.23 -14.01
CA LYS A 237 7.18 -5.03 -12.65
C LYS A 237 5.69 -4.73 -12.67
N ASN A 238 4.96 -5.29 -11.72
CA ASN A 238 3.54 -4.99 -11.55
C ASN A 238 3.37 -3.57 -11.00
N HIS A 239 2.35 -2.87 -11.48
CA HIS A 239 2.13 -1.46 -11.18
C HIS A 239 0.66 -1.15 -10.87
N LEU A 240 0.42 -0.60 -9.68
CA LEU A 240 -0.79 0.13 -9.35
C LEU A 240 -0.46 1.62 -9.31
N ARG A 241 -1.15 2.45 -10.09
CA ARG A 241 -0.82 3.87 -10.23
C ARG A 241 -2.02 4.78 -9.96
N PHE A 242 -1.82 5.74 -9.08
CA PHE A 242 -2.69 6.88 -8.79
C PHE A 242 -1.90 8.18 -8.97
N THR A 243 -1.32 8.39 -10.14
CA THR A 243 -0.53 9.59 -10.42
C THR A 243 -1.45 10.75 -10.78
N ASP A 244 -1.33 11.91 -10.12
CA ASP A 244 -2.22 13.06 -10.31
C ASP A 244 -3.71 12.74 -10.13
N ALA A 245 -4.04 11.73 -9.33
CA ALA A 245 -5.43 11.40 -8.99
C ALA A 245 -5.98 12.39 -7.94
N ASN A 246 -7.22 12.85 -8.11
CA ASN A 246 -7.86 13.79 -7.21
C ASN A 246 -9.09 13.19 -6.51
N PHE A 247 -9.04 13.10 -5.18
CA PHE A 247 -10.11 12.62 -4.30
C PHE A 247 -10.65 13.73 -3.37
N GLU A 248 -10.31 15.01 -3.57
CA GLU A 248 -10.69 16.11 -2.66
C GLU A 248 -12.20 16.19 -2.40
N GLU A 249 -13.02 15.91 -3.41
CA GLU A 249 -14.49 15.95 -3.33
C GLU A 249 -15.12 14.65 -2.81
N VAL A 250 -14.32 13.66 -2.39
CA VAL A 250 -14.83 12.40 -1.85
C VAL A 250 -15.17 12.54 -0.37
N ARG A 251 -16.36 12.08 0.06
CA ARG A 251 -16.77 12.17 1.49
C ARG A 251 -16.37 10.97 2.34
N ARG A 252 -16.13 9.81 1.73
CA ARG A 252 -15.54 8.63 2.37
C ARG A 252 -14.74 7.85 1.34
N LEU A 253 -13.47 7.57 1.64
CA LEU A 253 -12.58 6.82 0.77
C LEU A 253 -12.06 5.59 1.53
N ARG A 254 -12.40 4.40 1.02
CA ARG A 254 -11.97 3.14 1.60
C ARG A 254 -11.35 2.25 0.54
N PHE A 255 -10.18 1.73 0.85
CA PHE A 255 -9.57 0.64 0.12
C PHE A 255 -9.46 -0.57 1.03
N ASP A 256 -10.22 -1.63 0.71
CA ASP A 256 -10.25 -2.87 1.47
C ASP A 256 -9.52 -3.98 0.73
N GLY A 257 -8.52 -4.58 1.38
CA GLY A 257 -7.77 -5.69 0.81
C GLY A 257 -6.79 -5.26 -0.28
N LEU A 258 -6.13 -4.10 -0.11
CA LEU A 258 -5.00 -3.72 -0.95
C LEU A 258 -3.87 -4.74 -0.77
N GLY A 259 -3.47 -5.42 -1.83
CA GLY A 259 -2.47 -6.48 -1.75
C GLY A 259 -1.54 -6.51 -2.94
N MET A 260 -0.40 -7.19 -2.79
CA MET A 260 0.54 -7.35 -3.88
C MET A 260 1.45 -8.53 -3.58
N VAL A 261 1.62 -9.43 -4.56
CA VAL A 261 2.65 -10.47 -4.46
C VAL A 261 4.04 -9.88 -4.71
N SER A 262 4.17 -9.05 -5.75
CA SER A 262 5.35 -8.20 -5.97
C SER A 262 5.03 -7.04 -6.90
N GLY A 263 5.80 -5.94 -6.84
CA GLY A 263 5.60 -4.78 -7.73
C GLY A 263 5.68 -3.42 -7.02
N HIS A 264 4.98 -2.43 -7.58
CA HIS A 264 4.93 -1.06 -7.07
C HIS A 264 3.51 -0.52 -7.03
N MET A 265 3.08 -0.06 -5.85
CA MET A 265 1.89 0.78 -5.67
C MET A 265 2.34 2.23 -5.55
N ILE A 266 1.87 3.10 -6.44
CA ILE A 266 2.36 4.47 -6.58
C ILE A 266 1.19 5.44 -6.49
N PHE A 267 1.21 6.29 -5.48
CA PHE A 267 0.33 7.44 -5.27
C PHE A 267 1.19 8.70 -5.39
N ALA A 268 1.35 9.21 -6.61
CA ALA A 268 2.23 10.35 -6.89
C ALA A 268 1.39 11.59 -7.17
N PHE A 269 1.67 12.70 -6.49
CA PHE A 269 0.91 13.95 -6.63
C PHE A 269 -0.60 13.78 -6.37
N THR A 270 -0.98 12.71 -5.67
CA THR A 270 -2.36 12.37 -5.35
C THR A 270 -2.90 13.34 -4.30
N ARG A 271 -4.11 13.83 -4.49
CA ARG A 271 -4.82 14.65 -3.49
C ARG A 271 -5.90 13.82 -2.84
N PHE A 272 -5.76 13.60 -1.54
CA PHE A 272 -6.73 12.83 -0.75
C PHE A 272 -7.85 13.74 -0.22
N PRO A 273 -8.96 13.17 0.26
CA PRO A 273 -10.12 13.92 0.74
C PRO A 273 -9.81 14.94 1.84
N GLU A 274 -10.47 16.12 1.81
CA GLU A 274 -10.26 17.18 2.81
C GLU A 274 -11.03 16.99 4.12
N ARG A 275 -12.29 16.55 4.02
CA ARG A 275 -13.22 16.44 5.15
C ARG A 275 -13.76 15.02 5.30
N ALA A 276 -12.89 14.05 5.09
CA ALA A 276 -13.23 12.64 5.17
C ALA A 276 -12.13 11.83 5.85
N ILE A 277 -12.47 10.58 6.15
CA ILE A 277 -11.54 9.55 6.56
C ILE A 277 -11.12 8.78 5.30
N THR A 278 -9.81 8.62 5.14
CA THR A 278 -9.21 7.70 4.19
C THR A 278 -8.77 6.45 4.94
N GLU A 279 -9.39 5.32 4.63
CA GLU A 279 -9.07 4.01 5.22
C GLU A 279 -8.29 3.20 4.18
N LEU A 280 -7.02 2.86 4.49
CA LEU A 280 -6.17 2.00 3.67
C LEU A 280 -5.93 0.69 4.42
N ASN A 281 -6.73 -0.32 4.06
CA ASN A 281 -6.72 -1.63 4.69
C ASN A 281 -5.96 -2.62 3.80
N PHE A 282 -4.74 -2.92 4.19
CA PHE A 282 -3.85 -3.81 3.46
C PHE A 282 -4.12 -5.28 3.80
N SER A 283 -3.98 -6.12 2.79
CA SER A 283 -3.91 -7.56 2.93
C SER A 283 -2.44 -7.99 2.89
N ASP A 284 -2.14 -9.07 2.17
CA ASP A 284 -0.80 -9.60 2.01
C ASP A 284 0.02 -8.72 1.04
N LEU A 285 1.15 -8.24 1.55
CA LEU A 285 2.10 -7.39 0.85
C LEU A 285 3.46 -8.09 0.80
N GLY A 286 3.73 -8.72 -0.33
CA GLY A 286 5.03 -9.28 -0.69
C GLY A 286 6.06 -8.18 -1.04
N PRO A 287 7.24 -8.58 -1.55
CA PRO A 287 8.35 -7.67 -1.79
C PRO A 287 8.03 -6.65 -2.89
N GLY A 288 8.27 -5.37 -2.62
CA GLY A 288 8.00 -4.29 -3.55
C GLY A 288 7.99 -2.94 -2.85
N GLU A 289 7.29 -1.97 -3.43
CA GLU A 289 7.22 -0.62 -2.88
C GLU A 289 5.78 -0.09 -2.85
N VAL A 290 5.41 0.56 -1.76
CA VAL A 290 4.18 1.35 -1.61
C VAL A 290 4.60 2.80 -1.40
N VAL A 291 4.44 3.63 -2.43
CA VAL A 291 5.03 4.97 -2.51
C VAL A 291 3.95 6.03 -2.63
N PHE A 292 3.86 6.88 -1.62
CA PHE A 292 3.14 8.14 -1.61
C PHE A 292 4.14 9.28 -1.84
N LYS A 293 4.30 9.68 -3.11
CA LYS A 293 5.27 10.71 -3.52
C LYS A 293 4.56 12.04 -3.67
N GLN A 294 4.92 13.02 -2.83
CA GLN A 294 4.31 14.36 -2.88
C GLN A 294 2.77 14.31 -2.83
N ALA A 295 2.23 13.35 -2.08
CA ALA A 295 0.80 13.21 -1.88
C ALA A 295 0.31 14.23 -0.83
N HIS A 296 -0.92 14.70 -0.98
CA HIS A 296 -1.55 15.64 -0.06
C HIS A 296 -2.65 14.94 0.74
N PHE A 297 -2.52 14.94 2.06
CA PHE A 297 -3.49 14.35 3.00
C PHE A 297 -4.10 15.44 3.89
N PRO A 298 -5.18 16.10 3.42
CA PRO A 298 -5.85 17.13 4.19
C PRO A 298 -6.75 16.56 5.31
N GLY A 299 -7.42 15.43 5.06
CA GLY A 299 -8.27 14.71 6.02
C GLY A 299 -7.53 13.66 6.86
N ILE A 300 -8.30 12.81 7.56
CA ILE A 300 -7.76 11.75 8.43
C ILE A 300 -7.29 10.57 7.56
N LEU A 301 -6.13 10.00 7.89
CA LEU A 301 -5.60 8.82 7.24
C LEU A 301 -5.37 7.69 8.25
N GLU A 302 -5.99 6.55 8.00
CA GLU A 302 -5.89 5.34 8.82
C GLU A 302 -5.28 4.21 7.99
N PHE A 303 -4.20 3.62 8.52
CA PHE A 303 -3.59 2.42 7.99
C PHE A 303 -3.95 1.23 8.87
N SER A 304 -4.37 0.14 8.24
CA SER A 304 -4.47 -1.16 8.89
C SER A 304 -3.93 -2.25 7.98
N GLN A 305 -3.52 -3.36 8.58
CA GLN A 305 -3.18 -4.58 7.88
C GLN A 305 -3.81 -5.74 8.64
N LYS A 306 -4.10 -6.84 7.93
CA LYS A 306 -4.58 -8.08 8.55
C LYS A 306 -3.63 -8.56 9.66
N ASP A 307 -4.22 -8.92 10.80
CA ASP A 307 -3.47 -9.29 12.01
C ASP A 307 -2.45 -10.41 11.77
N GLY A 308 -1.25 -10.22 12.30
CA GLY A 308 -0.17 -11.20 12.25
C GLY A 308 0.67 -11.20 10.97
N GLU A 309 0.27 -10.45 9.95
CA GLU A 309 1.06 -10.29 8.72
C GLU A 309 2.19 -9.25 8.90
N VAL A 310 3.25 -9.40 8.09
CA VAL A 310 4.39 -8.49 8.08
C VAL A 310 4.36 -7.68 6.78
N PHE A 311 4.49 -6.37 6.90
CA PHE A 311 4.60 -5.47 5.78
C PHE A 311 6.00 -5.59 5.15
N THR A 312 6.16 -6.47 4.16
CA THR A 312 7.49 -6.76 3.56
C THR A 312 7.92 -5.73 2.51
N SER A 313 6.96 -5.01 1.93
CA SER A 313 7.19 -3.90 0.99
C SER A 313 7.82 -2.67 1.67
N GLU A 314 8.57 -1.87 0.92
CA GLU A 314 9.00 -0.55 1.41
C GLU A 314 7.83 0.44 1.35
N LEU A 315 7.38 0.91 2.51
CA LEU A 315 6.41 2.01 2.62
C LEU A 315 7.14 3.36 2.59
N SER A 316 6.76 4.26 1.70
CA SER A 316 7.39 5.58 1.56
C SER A 316 6.37 6.69 1.41
N PHE A 317 6.53 7.77 2.19
CA PHE A 317 5.72 8.98 2.13
C PHE A 317 6.52 10.20 1.69
N ARG A 318 7.65 9.98 1.01
CA ARG A 318 8.63 11.03 0.72
C ARG A 318 8.00 12.28 0.07
N GLY A 319 8.20 13.43 0.72
CA GLY A 319 7.71 14.72 0.25
C GLY A 319 6.20 14.94 0.41
N SER A 320 5.48 14.04 1.09
CA SER A 320 4.04 14.17 1.31
C SER A 320 3.72 15.11 2.47
N THR A 321 2.56 15.77 2.39
CA THR A 321 2.09 16.73 3.40
C THR A 321 0.82 16.21 4.06
N PHE A 322 0.81 16.19 5.39
CA PHE A 322 -0.30 15.75 6.23
C PHE A 322 -0.85 16.94 7.02
N LYS A 323 -2.01 17.46 6.58
CA LYS A 323 -2.77 18.46 7.37
C LYS A 323 -3.72 17.79 8.36
N GLY A 324 -4.18 16.57 8.05
CA GLY A 324 -4.93 15.72 8.98
C GLY A 324 -4.03 14.78 9.78
N PRO A 325 -4.58 14.10 10.80
CA PRO A 325 -3.83 13.10 11.56
C PRO A 325 -3.58 11.82 10.76
N LEU A 326 -2.45 11.17 11.04
CA LEU A 326 -2.07 9.88 10.48
C LEU A 326 -1.98 8.83 11.60
N PHE A 327 -2.73 7.75 11.45
CA PHE A 327 -2.72 6.62 12.38
C PHE A 327 -2.14 5.37 11.70
N ILE A 328 -1.00 4.90 12.20
CA ILE A 328 -0.37 3.63 11.82
C ILE A 328 -0.12 2.87 13.12
N ASN A 329 -1.03 1.97 13.48
CA ASN A 329 -0.99 1.28 14.77
C ASN A 329 -0.84 -0.24 14.58
N GLY A 330 -0.02 -0.87 15.42
CA GLY A 330 0.10 -2.34 15.49
C GLY A 330 0.72 -3.01 14.27
N LEU A 331 1.38 -2.26 13.38
CA LEU A 331 1.96 -2.80 12.16
C LEU A 331 3.40 -3.28 12.37
N LYS A 332 3.71 -4.43 11.77
CA LYS A 332 5.06 -4.99 11.75
C LYS A 332 5.67 -4.77 10.38
N PHE A 333 6.66 -3.90 10.30
CA PHE A 333 7.37 -3.64 9.05
C PHE A 333 8.62 -4.50 8.94
N GLY A 334 8.86 -5.04 7.75
CA GLY A 334 10.17 -5.51 7.35
C GLY A 334 11.10 -4.30 7.21
N PRO A 335 11.10 -3.59 6.08
CA PRO A 335 11.88 -2.35 5.91
C PRO A 335 11.41 -1.23 6.85
N VAL A 336 12.28 -0.26 7.14
CA VAL A 336 11.84 0.94 7.89
C VAL A 336 10.97 1.81 6.98
N PRO A 337 9.79 2.28 7.42
CA PRO A 337 8.98 3.23 6.68
C PRO A 337 9.74 4.52 6.39
N ASN A 338 9.65 5.02 5.17
CA ASN A 338 10.36 6.21 4.74
C ASN A 338 9.48 7.46 4.90
N LEU A 339 9.66 8.15 6.03
CA LEU A 339 9.01 9.44 6.33
C LEU A 339 9.91 10.65 6.01
N VAL A 340 10.98 10.47 5.22
CA VAL A 340 11.94 11.55 4.94
C VAL A 340 11.28 12.66 4.13
N GLY A 341 11.42 13.90 4.60
CA GLY A 341 10.86 15.08 3.94
C GLY A 341 9.34 15.18 4.01
N THR A 342 8.69 14.49 4.95
CA THR A 342 7.27 14.70 5.22
C THR A 342 7.04 15.95 6.07
N GLU A 343 5.90 16.61 5.86
CA GLU A 343 5.41 17.70 6.69
C GLU A 343 4.14 17.25 7.43
N PHE A 344 4.12 17.38 8.76
CA PHE A 344 2.97 17.07 9.61
C PHE A 344 2.49 18.33 10.31
N GLN A 345 1.22 18.69 10.12
CA GLN A 345 0.56 19.79 10.84
C GLN A 345 -0.25 19.29 12.04
N LYS A 346 -0.63 18.01 12.03
CA LYS A 346 -1.37 17.33 13.11
C LYS A 346 -0.63 16.08 13.55
N HIS A 347 -1.21 15.39 14.53
CA HIS A 347 -0.61 14.26 15.22
C HIS A 347 -0.35 13.06 14.29
N LEU A 348 0.81 12.42 14.49
CA LEU A 348 1.19 11.13 13.92
C LEU A 348 1.21 10.09 15.05
N SER A 349 0.41 9.02 14.93
CA SER A 349 0.47 7.88 15.85
C SER A 349 1.21 6.72 15.21
N LEU A 350 2.23 6.22 15.90
CA LEU A 350 3.03 5.03 15.56
C LEU A 350 2.99 4.00 16.71
N THR A 351 1.80 3.80 17.28
CA THR A 351 1.64 2.96 18.49
C THR A 351 1.85 1.49 18.12
N ASP A 352 2.64 0.77 18.91
CA ASP A 352 2.93 -0.67 18.73
C ASP A 352 3.49 -1.04 17.34
N VAL A 353 4.26 -0.13 16.74
CA VAL A 353 4.92 -0.37 15.45
C VAL A 353 6.30 -1.01 15.65
N GLU A 354 6.57 -2.08 14.92
CA GLU A 354 7.87 -2.77 14.90
C GLU A 354 8.57 -2.62 13.54
N PHE A 355 9.90 -2.49 13.55
CA PHE A 355 10.71 -2.39 12.33
C PHE A 355 11.73 -3.53 12.22
N GLY A 356 12.03 -3.95 11.00
CA GLY A 356 13.00 -5.02 10.76
C GLY A 356 12.48 -6.41 11.14
N SER A 357 11.15 -6.59 11.16
CA SER A 357 10.52 -7.89 11.40
C SER A 357 10.81 -8.83 10.23
N GLN A 358 11.11 -10.10 10.53
CA GLN A 358 11.48 -11.12 9.53
C GLN A 358 12.69 -10.76 8.62
N MET A 359 13.45 -9.72 8.93
CA MET A 359 14.67 -9.37 8.21
C MET A 359 15.92 -9.93 8.92
N THR A 360 16.77 -10.61 8.16
CA THR A 360 18.11 -10.99 8.60
C THR A 360 18.98 -9.74 8.84
N SER A 361 20.02 -9.85 9.67
CA SER A 361 20.98 -8.75 9.90
C SER A 361 21.65 -8.29 8.61
N LYS A 362 21.83 -9.17 7.62
CA LYS A 362 22.36 -8.82 6.29
C LYS A 362 21.38 -7.94 5.52
N GLN A 363 20.09 -8.28 5.49
CA GLN A 363 19.06 -7.49 4.82
C GLN A 363 18.91 -6.10 5.48
N LYS A 364 18.91 -6.02 6.81
CA LYS A 364 18.87 -4.72 7.53
C LYS A 364 20.04 -3.81 7.15
N ARG A 365 21.22 -4.37 6.90
CA ARG A 365 22.42 -3.62 6.49
C ARG A 365 22.39 -3.15 5.04
N GLN A 366 21.71 -3.90 4.18
CA GLN A 366 21.58 -3.59 2.75
C GLN A 366 20.40 -2.68 2.44
N GLU A 367 19.53 -2.43 3.42
CA GLU A 367 18.37 -1.55 3.24
C GLU A 367 18.80 -0.12 2.85
N PRO A 368 18.26 0.42 1.75
CA PRO A 368 18.61 1.75 1.27
C PRO A 368 18.19 2.83 2.26
N ASN A 369 19.09 3.77 2.54
CA ASN A 369 18.84 4.94 3.38
C ASN A 369 18.30 4.66 4.80
N ARG A 370 18.45 3.44 5.34
CA ARG A 370 17.93 3.04 6.66
C ARG A 370 18.23 4.05 7.77
N GLY A 371 19.46 4.56 7.84
CA GLY A 371 19.86 5.56 8.83
C GLY A 371 19.04 6.86 8.76
N ALA A 372 18.84 7.41 7.56
CA ALA A 372 18.05 8.62 7.38
C ALA A 372 16.56 8.40 7.71
N LYS A 373 16.03 7.20 7.41
CA LYS A 373 14.65 6.82 7.78
C LYS A 373 14.49 6.74 9.29
N LEU A 374 15.42 6.07 9.99
CA LEU A 374 15.42 5.94 11.45
C LEU A 374 15.57 7.30 12.15
N GLN A 375 16.48 8.15 11.67
CA GLN A 375 16.65 9.50 12.20
C GLN A 375 15.36 10.31 12.09
N ARG A 376 14.68 10.24 10.94
CA ARG A 376 13.41 10.96 10.76
C ARG A 376 12.29 10.44 11.65
N ILE A 377 12.16 9.12 11.81
CA ILE A 377 11.16 8.55 12.74
C ILE A 377 11.48 8.97 14.18
N LYS A 378 12.75 8.96 14.57
CA LYS A 378 13.19 9.44 15.88
C LYS A 378 12.80 10.89 16.13
N GLU A 379 13.08 11.80 15.19
CA GLU A 379 12.68 13.22 15.27
C GLU A 379 11.17 13.37 15.50
N LEU A 380 10.36 12.60 14.76
CA LEU A 380 8.90 12.62 14.88
C LEU A 380 8.43 12.03 16.22
N ALA A 381 9.06 10.96 16.69
CA ALA A 381 8.77 10.35 17.98
C ALA A 381 9.08 11.31 19.15
N GLU A 382 10.23 11.99 19.10
CA GLU A 382 10.60 13.02 20.09
C GLU A 382 9.61 14.19 20.09
N ALA A 383 9.21 14.69 18.91
CA ALA A 383 8.19 15.74 18.79
C ALA A 383 6.83 15.31 19.36
N ASN A 384 6.46 14.04 19.20
CA ASN A 384 5.24 13.45 19.76
C ASN A 384 5.36 13.03 21.23
N LYS A 385 6.54 13.20 21.86
CA LYS A 385 6.84 12.74 23.23
C LYS A 385 6.73 11.21 23.41
N ASP A 386 6.92 10.46 22.33
CA ASP A 386 7.06 9.00 22.36
C ASP A 386 8.52 8.60 22.56
N HIS A 387 8.92 8.57 23.84
CA HIS A 387 10.29 8.24 24.23
C HIS A 387 10.66 6.79 23.94
N GLY A 388 9.71 5.86 23.98
CA GLY A 388 9.98 4.44 23.76
C GLY A 388 10.39 4.19 22.31
N LEU A 389 9.63 4.75 21.38
CA LEU A 389 9.94 4.70 19.96
C LEU A 389 11.25 5.45 19.63
N ALA A 390 11.45 6.64 20.19
CA ALA A 390 12.67 7.42 19.99
C ALA A 390 13.94 6.65 20.43
N LEU A 391 13.88 5.99 21.60
CA LEU A 391 14.99 5.20 22.12
C LEU A 391 15.23 3.92 21.29
N THR A 392 14.17 3.35 20.73
CA THR A 392 14.25 2.21 19.80
C THR A 392 14.93 2.61 18.51
N CYS A 393 14.52 3.71 17.90
CA CYS A 393 15.15 4.25 16.70
C CYS A 393 16.62 4.60 16.93
N HIS A 394 16.96 5.21 18.08
CA HIS A 394 18.34 5.54 18.43
C HIS A 394 19.23 4.29 18.54
N ALA A 395 18.76 3.23 19.22
CA ALA A 395 19.53 1.99 19.33
C ALA A 395 19.75 1.32 17.96
N GLU A 396 18.71 1.27 17.12
CA GLU A 396 18.81 0.74 15.76
C GLU A 396 19.74 1.57 14.86
N GLU A 397 19.72 2.90 15.02
CA GLU A 397 20.61 3.83 14.32
C GLU A 397 22.08 3.57 14.71
N MET A 398 22.39 3.43 16.00
CA MET A 398 23.75 3.12 16.48
C MET A 398 24.25 1.77 15.96
N ARG A 399 23.39 0.73 15.99
CA ARG A 399 23.70 -0.58 15.40
C ARG A 399 24.03 -0.49 13.91
N PHE A 400 23.27 0.32 13.17
CA PHE A 400 23.49 0.53 11.74
C PHE A 400 24.77 1.33 11.46
N ASN A 401 25.03 2.39 12.22
CA ASN A 401 26.21 3.25 12.06
C ASN A 401 27.52 2.50 12.36
N ARG A 402 27.54 1.64 13.37
CA ARG A 402 28.69 0.77 13.69
C ARG A 402 29.14 -0.06 12.49
N PHE A 403 28.21 -0.58 11.70
CA PHE A 403 28.57 -1.37 10.50
C PHE A 403 29.18 -0.51 9.37
N ARG A 404 28.70 0.73 9.20
CA ARG A 404 29.12 1.60 8.08
C ARG A 404 30.41 2.37 8.34
N ARG A 405 30.87 2.46 9.59
CA ARG A 405 32.08 3.19 9.96
C ARG A 405 33.32 2.61 9.23
N LYS A 406 34.02 3.46 8.48
CA LYS A 406 35.32 3.14 7.84
C LYS A 406 36.34 4.17 8.32
N GLY A 407 37.55 3.74 8.68
CA GLY A 407 38.65 4.66 9.01
C GLY A 407 39.54 4.23 10.19
N VAL A 408 40.60 5.03 10.41
CA VAL A 408 41.58 4.89 11.49
C VAL A 408 40.92 5.34 12.81
N GLY A 409 40.63 4.39 13.71
CA GLY A 409 39.84 4.63 14.94
C GLY A 409 38.58 3.76 15.06
N ARG A 410 38.24 3.00 14.01
CA ARG A 410 37.13 2.05 14.00
C ARG A 410 37.17 1.07 15.18
N PHE A 411 38.32 0.49 15.49
CA PHE A 411 38.43 -0.53 16.53
C PHE A 411 38.00 -0.02 17.92
N LEU A 412 38.46 1.17 18.31
CA LEU A 412 38.11 1.75 19.62
C LEU A 412 36.64 2.14 19.68
N ALA A 413 36.13 2.80 18.64
CA ALA A 413 34.74 3.24 18.59
C ALA A 413 33.76 2.05 18.55
N ASP A 414 34.05 1.02 17.74
CA ASP A 414 33.23 -0.19 17.65
C ASP A 414 33.25 -0.97 18.97
N THR A 415 34.39 -0.97 19.69
CA THR A 415 34.51 -1.61 21.01
C THR A 415 33.68 -0.89 22.07
N LEU A 416 33.73 0.44 22.10
CA LEU A 416 32.90 1.24 23.03
C LEU A 416 31.40 1.07 22.73
N ASP A 417 31.01 1.09 21.45
CA ASP A 417 29.62 0.86 21.05
C ASP A 417 29.15 -0.57 21.41
N LEU A 418 30.02 -1.57 21.29
CA LEU A 418 29.73 -2.94 21.71
C LEU A 418 29.57 -3.06 23.22
N ILE A 419 30.47 -2.44 24.00
CA ILE A 419 30.36 -2.40 25.47
C ILE A 419 29.05 -1.72 25.86
N TYR A 420 28.67 -0.62 25.22
CA TYR A 420 27.43 0.08 25.54
C TYR A 420 26.17 -0.76 25.19
N GLU A 421 26.19 -1.48 24.06
CA GLU A 421 25.15 -2.45 23.69
C GLU A 421 25.06 -3.59 24.72
N CYS A 422 26.17 -4.24 25.04
CA CYS A 422 26.20 -5.39 25.96
C CYS A 422 25.85 -5.02 27.41
N THR A 423 26.23 -3.82 27.85
CA THR A 423 26.00 -3.38 29.24
C THR A 423 24.59 -2.86 29.45
N SER A 424 23.97 -2.19 28.46
CA SER A 424 22.70 -1.47 28.67
C SER A 424 21.70 -1.53 27.50
N ASN A 425 22.04 -2.22 26.41
CA ASN A 425 21.29 -2.17 25.15
C ASN A 425 21.03 -0.72 24.69
N TYR A 426 22.11 0.07 24.59
CA TYR A 426 22.06 1.50 24.26
C TYR A 426 21.14 2.33 25.17
N GLY A 427 21.10 1.99 26.47
CA GLY A 427 20.30 2.70 27.48
C GLY A 427 18.83 2.28 27.56
N GLN A 428 18.41 1.23 26.84
CA GLN A 428 17.05 0.69 26.93
C GLN A 428 16.83 -0.20 28.15
N SER A 429 17.87 -0.88 28.63
CA SER A 429 17.77 -1.86 29.71
C SER A 429 18.43 -1.35 30.99
N ILE A 430 17.66 -1.35 32.07
CA ILE A 430 18.16 -1.10 33.44
C ILE A 430 18.66 -2.40 34.10
N ALA A 431 18.11 -3.56 33.71
CA ALA A 431 18.44 -4.84 34.31
C ALA A 431 19.85 -5.32 33.95
N LEU A 432 20.27 -5.16 32.68
CA LEU A 432 21.61 -5.55 32.23
C LEU A 432 22.73 -4.85 33.04
N PRO A 433 22.74 -3.52 33.23
CA PRO A 433 23.74 -2.89 34.09
C PRO A 433 23.72 -3.39 35.54
N MET A 434 22.54 -3.70 36.10
CA MET A 434 22.44 -4.26 37.45
C MET A 434 23.08 -5.65 37.54
N LEU A 435 22.83 -6.52 36.56
CA LEU A 435 23.45 -7.85 36.51
C LEU A 435 24.97 -7.73 36.36
N TRP A 436 25.44 -6.86 35.48
CA TRP A 436 26.88 -6.59 35.33
C TRP A 436 27.49 -6.06 36.63
N LEU A 437 26.78 -5.22 37.39
CA LEU A 437 27.25 -4.70 38.67
C LEU A 437 27.39 -5.82 39.71
N ILE A 438 26.44 -6.76 39.75
CA ILE A 438 26.51 -7.97 40.59
C ILE A 438 27.69 -8.86 40.17
N PHE A 439 27.90 -9.06 38.86
CA PHE A 439 29.04 -9.81 38.35
C PHE A 439 30.38 -9.14 38.66
N THR A 440 30.47 -7.81 38.57
CA THR A 440 31.66 -7.06 38.97
C THR A 440 31.96 -7.26 40.45
N TRP A 441 30.94 -7.18 41.32
CA TRP A 441 31.12 -7.46 42.74
C TRP A 441 31.59 -8.88 43.03
N ALA A 442 30.91 -9.90 42.50
CA ALA A 442 31.28 -11.30 42.74
C ALA A 442 32.66 -11.62 42.12
N GLY A 443 32.90 -11.18 40.89
CA GLY A 443 34.12 -11.45 40.14
C GLY A 443 35.36 -10.85 40.80
N PHE A 444 35.32 -9.57 41.18
CA PHE A 444 36.44 -8.96 41.90
C PHE A 444 36.63 -9.55 43.30
N GLY A 445 35.55 -9.91 44.00
CA GLY A 445 35.66 -10.63 45.26
C GLY A 445 36.41 -11.97 45.13
N LEU A 446 36.20 -12.72 44.04
CA LEU A 446 36.95 -13.94 43.74
C LEU A 446 38.41 -13.66 43.35
N ILE A 447 38.66 -12.60 42.57
CA ILE A 447 40.03 -12.18 42.22
C ILE A 447 40.80 -11.82 43.48
N TYR A 448 40.22 -11.00 44.36
CA TYR A 448 40.86 -10.63 45.62
C TYR A 448 41.15 -11.85 46.49
N ARG A 449 40.22 -12.81 46.55
CA ARG A 449 40.41 -14.07 47.30
C ARG A 449 41.59 -14.89 46.79
N TYR A 450 41.83 -14.90 45.48
CA TYR A 450 42.86 -15.75 44.86
C TYR A 450 44.23 -15.08 44.77
N VAL A 451 44.26 -13.75 44.66
CA VAL A 451 45.49 -12.98 44.44
C VAL A 451 46.05 -12.44 45.75
N PHE A 452 45.20 -12.14 46.73
CA PHE A 452 45.64 -11.50 47.98
C PHE A 452 45.14 -12.27 49.21
N ASP A 453 46.05 -13.01 49.84
CA ASP A 453 45.76 -13.78 51.06
C ASP A 453 45.53 -12.88 52.29
N SER A 454 45.96 -11.61 52.23
CA SER A 454 45.82 -10.62 53.32
C SER A 454 44.39 -10.14 53.53
N ILE A 455 43.46 -10.47 52.63
CA ILE A 455 42.08 -9.99 52.67
C ILE A 455 41.18 -11.07 53.30
N GLU A 456 40.86 -10.92 54.59
CA GLU A 456 40.03 -11.91 55.32
C GLU A 456 38.61 -12.04 54.76
N SER A 457 38.02 -10.94 54.26
CA SER A 457 36.66 -10.91 53.71
C SER A 457 36.63 -10.32 52.29
N PRO A 458 37.10 -11.06 51.26
CA PRO A 458 37.28 -10.54 49.90
C PRO A 458 36.00 -10.03 49.22
N LEU A 459 34.85 -10.68 49.48
CA LEU A 459 33.56 -10.25 48.95
C LEU A 459 33.07 -8.94 49.58
N LEU A 460 33.31 -8.77 50.90
CA LEU A 460 32.96 -7.55 51.63
C LEU A 460 33.89 -6.40 51.24
N PHE A 461 35.17 -6.72 50.99
CA PHE A 461 36.15 -5.80 50.44
C PHE A 461 35.72 -5.32 49.04
N SER A 462 35.38 -6.25 48.14
CA SER A 462 34.86 -5.91 46.82
C SER A 462 33.57 -5.07 46.90
N PHE A 463 32.64 -5.40 47.80
CA PHE A 463 31.39 -4.64 47.98
C PHE A 463 31.66 -3.15 48.24
N ALA A 464 32.64 -2.86 49.10
CA ALA A 464 32.97 -1.49 49.49
C ALA A 464 33.49 -0.63 48.31
N TRP A 465 34.06 -1.28 47.29
CA TRP A 465 34.57 -0.64 46.07
C TRP A 465 33.56 -0.62 44.92
N THR A 466 32.61 -1.57 44.87
CA THR A 466 31.50 -1.54 43.90
C THR A 466 30.45 -0.49 44.25
N PHE A 467 30.21 -0.21 45.53
CA PHE A 467 29.19 0.74 45.99
C PHE A 467 29.80 1.90 46.79
N PRO A 468 30.65 2.75 46.18
CA PRO A 468 31.46 3.73 46.90
C PRO A 468 30.65 4.84 47.59
N PHE A 469 29.37 5.02 47.26
CA PHE A 469 28.48 6.03 47.83
C PHE A 469 27.60 5.51 48.98
N LEU A 470 27.58 4.20 49.25
CA LEU A 470 26.82 3.69 50.39
C LEU A 470 27.56 4.02 51.70
N PRO A 471 26.88 4.58 52.72
CA PRO A 471 27.52 4.90 54.00
C PRO A 471 28.28 3.72 54.63
N ALA A 472 27.68 2.52 54.56
CA ALA A 472 28.31 1.29 55.04
C ALA A 472 29.63 0.97 54.32
N ALA A 473 29.71 1.19 53.00
CA ALA A 473 30.94 1.01 52.23
C ALA A 473 32.02 2.04 52.61
N GLY A 474 31.62 3.25 53.01
CA GLY A 474 32.53 4.26 53.57
C GLY A 474 33.16 3.80 54.89
N VAL A 475 32.34 3.30 55.81
CA VAL A 475 32.80 2.77 57.11
C VAL A 475 33.74 1.58 56.92
N LEU A 476 33.40 0.65 56.02
CA LEU A 476 34.24 -0.51 55.73
C LEU A 476 35.63 -0.11 55.19
N ARG A 477 35.71 0.88 54.30
CA ARG A 477 37.01 1.34 53.77
C ARG A 477 37.87 2.07 54.81
N LEU A 478 37.26 2.88 55.67
CA LEU A 478 37.99 3.71 56.64
C LEU A 478 38.42 2.94 57.89
N ILE A 479 37.57 2.03 58.37
CA ILE A 479 37.75 1.34 59.65
C ILE A 479 38.00 -0.15 59.43
N GLY A 480 37.19 -0.80 58.58
CA GLY A 480 37.22 -2.25 58.39
C GLY A 480 38.45 -2.78 57.67
N PHE A 481 39.07 -1.98 56.79
CA PHE A 481 40.17 -2.42 55.94
C PHE A 481 41.46 -1.60 56.10
N ARG A 482 41.57 -0.80 57.17
CA ARG A 482 42.74 0.06 57.42
C ARG A 482 44.07 -0.72 57.37
N ASN A 483 44.11 -1.88 58.02
CA ASN A 483 45.31 -2.71 58.13
C ASN A 483 45.79 -3.25 56.77
N ILE A 484 44.88 -3.39 55.79
CA ILE A 484 45.22 -3.87 54.44
C ILE A 484 46.03 -2.82 53.68
N PHE A 485 45.86 -1.54 53.99
CA PHE A 485 46.51 -0.42 53.29
C PHE A 485 47.91 -0.09 53.80
N GLU A 486 48.26 -0.52 55.01
CA GLU A 486 49.56 -0.20 55.63
C GLU A 486 50.72 -0.90 54.89
N ASP A 487 50.50 -2.10 54.34
CA ASP A 487 51.47 -2.88 53.55
C ASP A 487 50.96 -3.23 52.12
N ALA A 488 50.05 -2.42 51.57
CA ALA A 488 49.38 -2.75 50.30
C ALA A 488 50.33 -2.71 49.09
N GLU A 489 50.32 -3.79 48.30
CA GLU A 489 51.01 -3.84 47.02
C GLU A 489 50.39 -2.87 45.99
N PRO A 490 51.20 -2.27 45.10
CA PRO A 490 50.70 -1.40 44.02
C PRO A 490 49.62 -2.05 43.13
N ALA A 491 49.68 -3.38 42.97
CA ALA A 491 48.71 -4.15 42.20
C ALA A 491 47.30 -4.11 42.82
N LEU A 492 47.20 -4.08 44.15
CA LEU A 492 45.92 -4.00 44.86
C LEU A 492 45.22 -2.67 44.57
N TYR A 493 45.96 -1.56 44.65
CA TYR A 493 45.45 -0.22 44.31
C TYR A 493 44.98 -0.13 42.86
N ALA A 494 45.73 -0.72 41.91
CA ALA A 494 45.35 -0.74 40.50
C ALA A 494 44.04 -1.51 40.28
N LEU A 495 43.86 -2.67 40.92
CA LEU A 495 42.64 -3.47 40.83
C LEU A 495 41.42 -2.77 41.46
N MET A 496 41.60 -2.13 42.62
CA MET A 496 40.53 -1.34 43.25
C MET A 496 40.12 -0.16 42.38
N ALA A 497 41.09 0.55 41.79
CA ALA A 497 40.81 1.65 40.87
C ALA A 497 40.04 1.17 39.63
N ALA A 498 40.47 0.05 39.03
CA ALA A 498 39.78 -0.56 37.90
C ALA A 498 38.35 -0.98 38.26
N GLN A 499 38.16 -1.66 39.39
CA GLN A 499 36.84 -2.05 39.89
C GLN A 499 35.93 -0.84 40.11
N GLY A 500 36.45 0.20 40.77
CA GLY A 500 35.71 1.42 41.06
C GLY A 500 35.27 2.15 39.79
N LEU A 501 36.15 2.24 38.78
CA LEU A 501 35.81 2.84 37.48
C LEU A 501 34.70 2.07 36.76
N ILE A 502 34.78 0.74 36.73
CA ILE A 502 33.74 -0.11 36.13
C ILE A 502 32.41 0.07 36.87
N ALA A 503 32.44 0.06 38.20
CA ALA A 503 31.25 0.20 39.01
C ALA A 503 30.58 1.58 38.84
N ILE A 504 31.35 2.67 38.82
CA ILE A 504 30.85 4.01 38.54
C ILE A 504 30.19 4.08 37.16
N ALA A 505 30.82 3.51 36.14
CA ALA A 505 30.25 3.48 34.79
C ALA A 505 28.92 2.70 34.74
N LEU A 506 28.84 1.54 35.38
CA LEU A 506 27.61 0.74 35.45
C LEU A 506 26.50 1.45 36.23
N ILE A 507 26.82 2.09 37.35
CA ILE A 507 25.86 2.87 38.15
C ILE A 507 25.35 4.07 37.36
N PHE A 508 26.23 4.74 36.60
CA PHE A 508 25.83 5.79 35.67
C PHE A 508 24.86 5.27 34.61
N LEU A 509 25.12 4.08 34.04
CA LEU A 509 24.20 3.45 33.07
C LEU A 509 22.85 3.06 33.69
N ILE A 510 22.82 2.61 34.95
CA ILE A 510 21.58 2.39 35.70
C ILE A 510 20.82 3.72 35.83
N GLY A 511 21.51 4.80 36.23
CA GLY A 511 20.93 6.14 36.32
C GLY A 511 20.38 6.64 34.99
N LEU A 512 21.11 6.43 33.89
CA LEU A 512 20.65 6.75 32.53
C LEU A 512 19.39 5.97 32.16
N GLY A 513 19.34 4.67 32.47
CA GLY A 513 18.17 3.84 32.25
C GLY A 513 16.96 4.31 33.06
N PHE A 514 17.16 4.70 34.32
CA PHE A 514 16.10 5.31 35.13
C PHE A 514 15.62 6.65 34.56
N ARG A 515 16.55 7.50 34.11
CA ARG A 515 16.23 8.76 33.43
C ARG A 515 15.36 8.52 32.20
N ASN A 516 15.74 7.56 31.36
CA ASN A 516 14.99 7.19 30.15
C ASN A 516 13.60 6.64 30.47
N ARG A 517 13.44 5.88 31.56
CA ARG A 517 12.17 5.26 31.95
C ARG A 517 11.23 6.22 32.68
N PHE A 518 11.75 7.02 33.61
CA PHE A 518 10.97 7.90 34.48
C PHE A 518 10.91 9.35 34.00
N ARG A 519 11.58 9.68 32.88
CA ARG A 519 11.57 11.02 32.26
C ARG A 519 12.06 12.12 33.22
N ILE A 520 13.17 11.84 33.92
CA ILE A 520 13.81 12.78 34.86
C ILE A 520 14.79 13.70 34.13
#